data_AF-A0A851UW21-F1
#
_entry.id   AF-A0A851UW21-F1
#
_cell.length_a   1.000
_cell.length_b   1.000
_cell.length_c   1.000
_cell.angle_alpha   90.00
_cell.angle_beta   90.00
_cell.angle_gamma   90.00
#
_symmetry.space_group_name_H-M   'P 1'
#
loop_
_entity.id
_entity.type
_entity.pdbx_description
1 polymer ?
#
loop_
_entity_poly.entity_id
_entity_poly.type
_entity_poly.pdbx_seq_one_letter_code
_entity_poly.pdbx_strand_id
1 'polypeptide(L)'
;GQGLGRRQDGMAEAIRVKVKCDTAGVGHDAAEPFTFHWWDHVFNKAAANIAVEAGQDGISVKALSEQGGQISNKKPRKAGSSGNLLYGRFVKSALLTAGGEESVALPASSESSEEEKLDLSSIRR
;
A
#
# COMPACT_ATOMS: atom_id res chain seq x y z
N GLY A 1 31.50 10.92 26.57
CA GLY A 1 32.37 10.02 27.37
C GLY A 1 32.75 8.82 26.54
N GLN A 2 33.68 7.96 27.00
CA GLN A 2 34.25 6.86 26.20
C GLN A 2 33.34 5.63 25.97
N GLY A 3 32.05 5.68 26.29
CA GLY A 3 31.14 4.53 26.15
C GLY A 3 30.99 3.73 27.45
N LEU A 4 29.85 3.04 27.59
CA LEU A 4 29.52 2.26 28.79
C LEU A 4 30.22 0.88 28.76
N GLY A 5 30.28 0.18 29.91
CA GLY A 5 30.79 -1.20 30.01
C GLY A 5 32.22 -1.31 30.56
N ARG A 6 32.60 -2.51 31.04
CA ARG A 6 33.90 -2.79 31.68
C ARG A 6 35.09 -2.46 30.77
N ARG A 7 34.90 -2.59 29.46
CA ARG A 7 35.91 -2.31 28.43
C ARG A 7 35.67 -0.98 27.71
N GLN A 8 34.69 -0.18 28.15
CA GLN A 8 34.29 1.09 27.51
C GLN A 8 33.91 0.91 26.03
N ASP A 9 33.32 -0.23 25.68
CA ASP A 9 32.94 -0.62 24.33
C ASP A 9 31.46 -0.35 24.01
N GLY A 10 30.69 0.14 24.97
CA GLY A 10 29.30 0.54 24.77
C GLY A 10 29.15 1.83 23.98
N MET A 11 27.96 2.04 23.39
CA MET A 11 27.64 3.26 22.64
C MET A 11 27.87 4.52 23.47
N ALA A 12 28.74 5.40 22.95
CA ALA A 12 29.05 6.69 23.53
C ALA A 12 28.01 7.77 23.18
N GLU A 13 27.24 7.56 22.11
CA GLU A 13 26.21 8.47 21.61
C GLU A 13 24.81 7.89 21.75
N ALA A 14 23.82 8.75 21.96
CA ALA A 14 22.42 8.36 22.02
C ALA A 14 21.87 7.95 20.64
N ILE A 15 20.95 6.98 20.63
CA ILE A 15 20.21 6.59 19.44
C ILE A 15 19.35 7.77 18.97
N ARG A 16 19.49 8.13 17.70
CA ARG A 16 18.64 9.15 17.07
C ARG A 16 17.46 8.47 16.40
N VAL A 17 16.26 8.76 16.90
CA VAL A 17 15.03 8.31 16.27
C VAL A 17 14.49 9.39 15.34
N LYS A 18 13.94 8.97 14.20
CA LYS A 18 13.21 9.86 13.30
C LYS A 18 11.72 9.71 13.58
N VAL A 19 11.07 10.80 13.99
CA VAL A 19 9.61 10.83 14.11
C VAL A 19 9.02 10.96 12.71
N LYS A 20 8.05 10.08 12.42
CA LYS A 20 7.30 10.09 11.17
C LYS A 20 5.95 10.74 11.43
N CYS A 21 5.65 11.79 10.68
CA CYS A 21 4.40 12.55 10.79
C CYS A 21 3.44 12.31 9.60
N ASP A 22 3.78 11.36 8.72
CA ASP A 22 2.98 11.01 7.55
C ASP A 22 2.34 9.61 7.70
N THR A 23 1.37 9.32 6.84
CA THR A 23 0.66 8.03 6.78
C THR A 23 1.27 7.05 5.77
N ALA A 24 2.33 7.44 5.06
CA ALA A 24 2.87 6.71 3.93
C ALA A 24 3.64 5.44 4.36
N GLY A 25 3.36 4.28 3.78
CA GLY A 25 4.11 3.06 4.09
C GLY A 25 5.58 3.13 3.66
N VAL A 26 6.42 2.24 4.22
CA VAL A 26 7.78 2.03 3.69
C VAL A 26 7.66 1.54 2.23
N GLY A 27 8.42 2.16 1.32
CA GLY A 27 8.34 1.89 -0.11
C GLY A 27 7.15 2.56 -0.82
N HIS A 28 6.43 3.47 -0.17
CA HIS A 28 5.42 4.30 -0.84
C HIS A 28 6.08 5.23 -1.86
N ASP A 29 5.61 5.19 -3.10
CA ASP A 29 6.01 6.11 -4.15
C ASP A 29 5.16 7.40 -4.08
N ALA A 30 5.78 8.50 -3.65
CA ALA A 30 5.13 9.80 -3.55
C ALA A 30 4.78 10.41 -4.91
N ALA A 31 5.39 9.95 -6.01
CA ALA A 31 5.08 10.41 -7.36
C ALA A 31 3.84 9.73 -7.94
N GLU A 32 3.45 8.55 -7.42
CA GLU A 32 2.35 7.73 -7.95
C GLU A 32 1.04 8.52 -8.19
N PRO A 33 0.60 9.41 -7.28
CA PRO A 33 -0.63 10.20 -7.48
C PRO A 33 -0.56 11.16 -8.67
N PHE A 34 0.64 11.60 -9.06
CA PHE A 34 0.87 12.58 -10.13
C PHE A 34 1.13 11.93 -11.49
N THR A 35 1.31 10.60 -11.53
CA THR A 35 1.61 9.87 -12.78
C THR A 35 0.39 9.63 -13.67
N PHE A 36 -0.83 9.73 -13.12
CA PHE A 36 -2.04 9.38 -13.85
C PHE A 36 -2.80 10.60 -14.36
N HIS A 37 -2.77 10.76 -15.67
CA HIS A 37 -3.53 11.77 -16.39
C HIS A 37 -4.93 11.22 -16.71
N TRP A 38 -5.89 11.46 -15.82
CA TRP A 38 -7.24 10.93 -15.98
C TRP A 38 -7.90 11.33 -17.31
N TRP A 39 -7.58 12.53 -17.83
CA TRP A 39 -8.12 13.03 -19.08
C TRP A 39 -7.66 12.20 -20.28
N ASP A 40 -6.39 11.80 -20.29
CA ASP A 40 -5.77 11.02 -21.37
C ASP A 40 -6.38 9.61 -21.42
N HIS A 41 -6.61 9.02 -20.24
CA HIS A 41 -7.30 7.74 -20.12
C HIS A 41 -8.74 7.79 -20.67
N VAL A 42 -9.50 8.83 -20.32
CA VAL A 42 -10.88 9.02 -20.81
C VAL A 42 -10.89 9.24 -22.33
N PHE A 43 -9.99 10.09 -22.82
CA PHE A 43 -9.87 10.39 -24.25
C PHE A 43 -9.52 9.14 -25.06
N ASN A 44 -8.46 8.42 -24.68
CA ASN A 44 -8.02 7.23 -25.39
C ASN A 44 -9.09 6.14 -25.37
N LYS A 45 -9.81 5.97 -24.24
CA LYS A 45 -10.91 5.01 -24.14
C LYS A 45 -12.09 5.38 -25.02
N ALA A 46 -12.44 6.66 -25.10
CA ALA A 46 -13.50 7.15 -25.97
C ALA A 46 -13.11 7.01 -27.45
N ALA A 47 -11.90 7.42 -27.81
CA ALA A 47 -11.37 7.33 -29.18
C ALA A 47 -11.30 5.87 -29.67
N ALA A 48 -10.86 4.95 -28.82
CA ALA A 48 -10.82 3.52 -29.14
C ALA A 48 -12.21 2.89 -29.36
N ASN A 49 -13.28 3.53 -28.88
CA ASN A 49 -14.65 3.05 -29.12
C ASN A 49 -15.23 3.54 -30.45
N ILE A 50 -14.53 4.38 -31.19
CA ILE A 50 -14.99 4.95 -32.46
C ILE A 50 -14.29 4.21 -33.60
N ALA A 51 -15.05 3.55 -34.47
CA ALA A 51 -14.58 3.00 -35.73
C ALA A 51 -14.97 3.92 -36.89
N VAL A 52 -14.00 4.19 -37.77
CA VAL A 52 -14.21 4.98 -38.98
C VAL A 52 -13.95 4.07 -40.18
N GLU A 53 -14.98 3.86 -40.99
CA GLU A 53 -14.94 3.06 -42.20
C GLU A 53 -15.07 3.99 -43.42
N ALA A 54 -14.09 3.95 -44.33
CA ALA A 54 -14.17 4.66 -45.61
C ALA A 54 -14.79 3.72 -46.66
N GLY A 55 -16.02 4.02 -47.08
CA GLY A 55 -16.75 3.31 -48.12
C GLY A 55 -16.73 4.05 -49.46
N GLN A 56 -17.27 3.42 -50.49
CA GLN A 56 -17.42 4.01 -51.83
C GLN A 56 -18.32 5.26 -51.84
N ASP A 57 -19.26 5.36 -50.88
CA ASP A 57 -20.19 6.48 -50.72
C ASP A 57 -19.76 7.51 -49.65
N GLY A 58 -18.54 7.43 -49.13
CA GLY A 58 -17.99 8.38 -48.15
C GLY A 58 -17.57 7.75 -46.82
N ILE A 59 -17.47 8.57 -45.77
CA ILE A 59 -16.95 8.17 -44.45
C ILE A 59 -18.12 7.82 -43.53
N SER A 60 -18.13 6.59 -42.99
CA SER A 60 -19.08 6.14 -41.98
C SER A 60 -18.39 6.03 -40.62
N VAL A 61 -19.00 6.60 -39.59
CA VAL A 61 -18.50 6.53 -38.21
C VAL A 61 -19.46 5.69 -37.38
N LYS A 62 -18.94 4.67 -36.70
CA LYS A 62 -19.72 3.75 -35.87
C LYS A 62 -19.09 3.64 -34.48
N ALA A 63 -19.91 3.56 -33.44
CA ALA A 63 -19.45 3.15 -32.13
C ALA A 63 -19.27 1.61 -32.14
N LEU A 64 -18.13 1.11 -31.65
CA LEU A 64 -17.84 -0.32 -31.59
C LEU A 64 -18.62 -1.03 -30.48
N SER A 65 -19.04 -0.30 -29.45
CA SER A 65 -19.88 -0.79 -28.35
C SER A 65 -21.07 0.14 -28.12
N GLU A 66 -22.29 -0.40 -28.12
CA GLU A 66 -23.52 0.33 -27.72
C GLU A 66 -23.51 0.68 -26.23
N GLN A 67 -22.94 -0.21 -25.41
CA GLN A 67 -22.68 0.03 -24.00
C GLN A 67 -21.36 0.79 -23.92
N GLY A 68 -21.38 2.12 -24.12
CA GLY A 68 -20.19 2.96 -24.05
C GLY A 68 -19.30 2.53 -22.88
N GLY A 69 -18.14 1.94 -23.20
CA GLY A 69 -17.41 1.11 -22.23
C GLY A 69 -17.12 1.90 -20.95
N GLN A 70 -17.48 1.35 -19.78
CA GLN A 70 -17.48 2.05 -18.48
C GLN A 70 -16.31 3.04 -18.32
N ILE A 71 -16.57 4.32 -18.58
CA ILE A 71 -15.56 5.38 -18.55
C ILE A 71 -15.38 5.80 -17.08
N SER A 72 -14.14 5.80 -16.60
CA SER A 72 -13.82 6.27 -15.25
C SER A 72 -12.65 7.24 -15.28
N ASN A 73 -12.76 8.28 -14.46
CA ASN A 73 -11.68 9.22 -14.16
C ASN A 73 -10.70 8.68 -13.12
N LYS A 74 -10.94 7.49 -12.56
CA LYS A 74 -10.07 6.87 -11.56
C LYS A 74 -9.01 6.01 -12.23
N LYS A 75 -7.77 6.11 -11.72
CA LYS A 75 -6.69 5.21 -12.12
C LYS A 75 -7.11 3.76 -11.86
N PRO A 76 -7.02 2.87 -12.86
CA PRO A 76 -7.21 1.44 -12.61
C PRO A 76 -6.10 0.99 -11.68
N ARG A 77 -6.45 0.71 -10.42
CA ARG A 77 -5.51 0.08 -9.49
C ARG A 77 -5.43 -1.38 -9.90
N LYS A 78 -4.22 -1.89 -10.15
CA LYS A 78 -4.00 -3.34 -10.07
C LYS A 78 -4.53 -3.74 -8.70
N ALA A 79 -5.48 -4.68 -8.67
CA ALA A 79 -5.86 -5.33 -7.43
C ALA A 79 -4.59 -6.00 -6.90
N GLY A 80 -3.81 -5.29 -6.09
CA GLY A 80 -2.84 -5.93 -5.24
C GLY A 80 -3.67 -6.91 -4.43
N SER A 81 -3.40 -8.20 -4.59
CA SER A 81 -4.04 -9.28 -3.84
C SER A 81 -4.15 -8.86 -2.38
N SER A 82 -5.34 -8.38 -2.01
CA SER A 82 -5.64 -7.89 -0.68
C SER A 82 -7.00 -8.46 -0.27
N GLY A 83 -7.16 -9.76 -0.50
CA GLY A 83 -7.99 -10.56 0.40
C GLY A 83 -7.20 -10.75 1.69
N ASN A 84 -7.59 -10.03 2.74
CA ASN A 84 -7.28 -10.33 4.15
C ASN A 84 -5.81 -10.59 4.53
N LEU A 85 -4.89 -9.64 4.32
CA LEU A 85 -3.65 -9.62 5.10
C LEU A 85 -3.54 -8.33 5.91
N LEU A 86 -4.30 -8.27 7.00
CA LEU A 86 -4.17 -7.21 8.00
C LEU A 86 -2.79 -7.26 8.72
N TYR A 87 -2.15 -8.44 8.77
CA TYR A 87 -0.91 -8.66 9.54
C TYR A 87 0.20 -9.45 8.82
N GLY A 88 0.09 -9.68 7.51
CA GLY A 88 1.02 -10.56 6.75
C GLY A 88 2.37 -9.96 6.32
N ARG A 89 2.74 -8.78 6.83
CA ARG A 89 3.89 -8.00 6.34
C ARG A 89 4.98 -7.75 7.38
N PHE A 90 4.78 -8.15 8.64
CA PHE A 90 5.82 -8.00 9.65
C PHE A 90 6.86 -9.10 9.45
N VAL A 91 8.07 -8.68 9.07
CA VAL A 91 9.21 -9.55 8.91
C VAL A 91 9.87 -9.70 10.28
N LYS A 92 9.52 -10.78 11.00
CA LYS A 92 10.32 -11.43 12.06
C LYS A 92 10.80 -10.54 13.24
N SER A 93 10.37 -10.87 14.46
CA SER A 93 10.95 -10.30 15.69
C SER A 93 12.29 -10.96 16.05
N ALA A 94 13.31 -10.17 16.38
CA ALA A 94 14.60 -10.64 16.88
C ALA A 94 15.01 -9.85 18.13
N LEU A 95 15.72 -10.50 19.06
CA LEU A 95 16.32 -9.88 20.24
C LEU A 95 17.81 -9.68 19.97
N LEU A 96 18.33 -8.47 20.18
CA LEU A 96 19.76 -8.19 20.01
C LEU A 96 20.49 -8.46 21.33
N THR A 97 21.20 -9.58 21.40
CA THR A 97 22.00 -9.97 22.57
C THR A 97 23.47 -9.61 22.32
N ALA A 98 24.30 -9.55 23.37
CA ALA A 98 25.73 -9.24 23.27
C ALA A 98 26.55 -10.15 22.31
N GLY A 99 25.99 -11.29 21.89
CA GLY A 99 26.57 -12.23 20.92
C GLY A 99 26.04 -12.13 19.48
N GLY A 100 25.11 -11.21 19.19
CA GLY A 100 24.49 -11.06 17.86
C GLY A 100 22.96 -11.12 17.88
N GLU A 101 22.35 -11.17 16.69
CA GLU A 101 20.90 -11.29 16.54
C GLU A 101 20.40 -12.70 16.87
N GLU A 102 19.45 -12.81 17.80
CA GLU A 102 18.80 -14.08 18.15
C GLU A 102 17.32 -14.02 17.75
N SER A 103 16.91 -14.92 16.87
CA SER A 103 15.51 -14.99 16.44
C SER A 103 14.66 -15.64 17.51
N VAL A 104 13.70 -14.90 18.07
CA VAL A 104 12.72 -15.44 19.01
C VAL A 104 11.63 -16.16 18.20
N ALA A 105 11.59 -17.48 18.29
CA ALA A 105 10.41 -18.25 17.89
C ALA A 105 9.34 -18.04 18.96
N LEU A 106 8.18 -17.49 18.58
CA LEU A 106 7.05 -17.32 19.50
C LEU A 106 6.60 -18.72 19.99
N PRO A 107 6.45 -18.96 21.30
CA PRO A 107 5.69 -20.11 21.75
C PRO A 107 4.27 -19.99 21.20
N ALA A 108 3.72 -21.09 20.68
CA ALA A 108 2.32 -21.18 20.34
C ALA A 108 1.51 -20.93 21.63
N SER A 109 1.07 -19.69 21.85
CA SER A 109 0.13 -19.37 22.91
C SER A 109 -1.15 -20.14 22.63
N SER A 110 -1.41 -21.16 23.46
CA SER A 110 -2.73 -21.77 23.58
C SER A 110 -3.78 -20.69 23.74
N GLU A 111 -4.83 -20.81 22.93
CA GLU A 111 -6.05 -20.03 23.04
C GLU A 111 -6.60 -20.02 24.47
N SER A 112 -6.89 -18.83 24.98
CA SER A 112 -7.98 -18.64 25.93
C SER A 112 -8.81 -17.48 25.41
N SER A 113 -9.90 -17.83 24.74
CA SER A 113 -10.89 -16.89 24.21
C SER A 113 -11.79 -16.43 25.36
N GLU A 114 -11.65 -15.19 25.78
CA GLU A 114 -12.67 -14.46 26.51
C GLU A 114 -13.05 -13.21 25.71
N GLU A 115 -14.21 -13.32 25.07
CA GLU A 115 -14.82 -12.37 24.14
C GLU A 115 -15.51 -11.24 24.91
N GLU A 116 -14.72 -10.28 25.40
CA GLU A 116 -15.23 -9.01 25.93
C GLU A 116 -15.67 -8.11 24.76
N LYS A 117 -16.98 -8.10 24.51
CA LYS A 117 -17.65 -7.31 23.47
C LYS A 117 -17.64 -5.82 23.86
N LEU A 118 -16.56 -5.11 23.54
CA LEU A 118 -16.46 -3.66 23.72
C LEU A 118 -17.36 -2.93 22.70
N ASP A 119 -18.52 -2.45 23.17
CA ASP A 119 -19.45 -1.66 22.37
C ASP A 119 -18.92 -0.23 22.19
N LEU A 120 -18.35 0.05 21.02
CA LEU A 120 -17.75 1.35 20.67
C LEU A 120 -18.76 2.36 20.10
N SER A 121 -20.07 2.15 20.33
CA SER A 121 -21.13 2.99 19.76
C SER A 121 -21.16 4.46 20.22
N SER A 122 -20.31 4.86 21.19
CA SER A 122 -20.23 6.26 21.67
C SER A 122 -19.07 7.09 21.13
N ILE A 123 -18.21 6.58 20.24
CA ILE A 123 -17.21 7.44 19.58
C ILE A 123 -17.88 8.18 18.41
N ARG A 124 -18.55 9.29 18.72
CA ARG A 124 -18.87 10.35 17.75
C ARG A 124 -17.91 11.53 17.92
N ARG A 125 -17.65 12.17 16.77
CA ARG A 125 -16.87 13.38 16.53
C ARG A 125 -17.12 14.51 17.52
#